data_AF-A0A2V9XD54-F1
#
_entry.id   AF-A0A2V9XD54-F1
#
_cell.length_a   1.000
_cell.length_b   1.000
_cell.length_c   1.000
_cell.angle_alpha   90.00
_cell.angle_beta   90.00
_cell.angle_gamma   90.00
#
_symmetry.space_group_name_H-M   'P 1'
#
loop_
_entity.id
_entity.type
_entity.pdbx_description
1 polymer ?
#
loop_
_entity_poly.entity_id
_entity_poly.type
_entity_poly.pdbx_seq_one_letter_code
_entity_poly.pdbx_strand_id
1 'polypeptide(L)'
;MLAMPLKAATTWTFDGSVGETKVSQRYEILGEEDVDVPAGKFHAWRIHCEQALPTSGTIDRWFVPGTGFVKVETAVKGASGSLLQKTSLKLQQPPKITAPPKKNPAAQSEKFSAGVSSEPKGEFKTEFKAHAHAIYARWRGQGLREHAEIRA
;
A
#
# COMPACT_ATOMS: atom_id res chain seq x y z
N MET A 1 13.75 1.72 -5.29
CA MET A 1 12.86 0.68 -4.70
C MET A 1 13.74 -0.52 -4.39
N LEU A 2 13.61 -1.14 -3.22
CA LEU A 2 14.37 -2.35 -2.87
C LEU A 2 13.82 -3.53 -3.68
N ALA A 3 14.67 -4.13 -4.52
CA ALA A 3 14.31 -5.32 -5.29
C ALA A 3 14.71 -6.58 -4.52
N MET A 4 13.84 -7.59 -4.53
CA MET A 4 14.16 -8.92 -4.03
C MET A 4 14.70 -9.79 -5.17
N PRO A 5 15.69 -10.67 -4.93
CA PRO A 5 16.40 -10.89 -3.66
C PRO A 5 17.37 -9.75 -3.33
N LEU A 6 17.60 -9.49 -2.03
CA LEU A 6 18.61 -8.54 -1.59
C LEU A 6 20.02 -9.11 -1.84
N LYS A 7 20.96 -8.22 -2.18
CA LYS A 7 22.36 -8.57 -2.46
C LYS A 7 23.28 -7.53 -1.86
N ALA A 8 24.31 -7.98 -1.13
CA ALA A 8 25.34 -7.11 -0.58
C ALA A 8 26.07 -6.31 -1.68
N ALA A 9 26.58 -5.14 -1.32
CA ALA A 9 27.18 -4.13 -2.19
C ALA A 9 26.25 -3.56 -3.28
N THR A 10 24.94 -3.85 -3.23
CA THR A 10 23.98 -3.16 -4.10
C THR A 10 23.86 -1.71 -3.67
N THR A 11 24.06 -0.79 -4.61
CA THR A 11 23.97 0.65 -4.37
C THR A 11 22.95 1.30 -5.29
N TRP A 12 22.31 2.36 -4.80
CA TRP A 12 21.44 3.21 -5.63
C TRP A 12 21.38 4.62 -5.05
N THR A 13 21.05 5.59 -5.89
CA THR A 13 20.76 6.95 -5.45
C THR A 13 19.27 7.24 -5.59
N PHE A 14 18.80 8.14 -4.76
CA PHE A 14 17.47 8.72 -4.86
C PHE A 14 17.60 10.24 -4.75
N ASP A 15 17.31 10.89 -5.87
CA ASP A 15 17.22 12.34 -5.97
C ASP A 15 15.80 12.68 -6.43
N GLY A 16 15.06 13.40 -5.59
CA GLY A 16 13.65 13.68 -5.85
C GLY A 16 13.03 14.59 -4.81
N SER A 17 11.70 14.64 -4.80
CA SER A 17 10.93 15.40 -3.83
C SER A 17 9.99 14.47 -3.07
N VAL A 18 9.95 14.62 -1.75
CA VAL A 18 8.94 14.01 -0.87
C VAL A 18 8.07 15.15 -0.35
N GLY A 19 6.85 15.26 -0.89
CA GLY A 19 6.06 16.50 -0.75
C GLY A 19 6.81 17.68 -1.38
N GLU A 20 6.96 18.77 -0.64
CA GLU A 20 7.72 19.96 -1.06
C GLU A 20 9.22 19.88 -0.74
N THR A 21 9.66 18.84 -0.02
CA THR A 21 11.05 18.72 0.43
C THR A 21 11.89 17.99 -0.61
N LYS A 22 12.96 18.65 -1.10
CA LYS A 22 13.99 17.99 -1.91
C LYS A 22 14.79 17.01 -1.05
N VAL A 23 14.97 15.82 -1.57
CA VAL A 23 15.71 14.72 -0.94
C VAL A 23 16.79 14.25 -1.90
N SER A 24 18.00 14.10 -1.37
CA SER A 24 19.13 13.50 -2.08
C SER A 24 19.80 12.51 -1.14
N GLN A 25 19.79 11.25 -1.56
CA GLN A 25 20.20 10.12 -0.73
C GLN A 25 20.97 9.11 -1.57
N ARG A 26 22.02 8.54 -1.00
CA ARG A 26 22.76 7.40 -1.53
C ARG A 26 22.57 6.23 -0.59
N TYR A 27 22.24 5.08 -1.15
CA TYR A 27 21.97 3.85 -0.41
C TYR A 27 22.96 2.76 -0.78
N GLU A 28 23.21 1.88 0.18
CA GLU A 28 24.02 0.68 0.02
C GLU A 28 23.49 -0.46 0.90
N ILE A 29 23.41 -1.67 0.36
CA ILE A 29 23.19 -2.89 1.15
C ILE A 29 24.56 -3.39 1.62
N LEU A 30 24.86 -3.28 2.91
CA LEU A 30 26.16 -3.71 3.44
C LEU A 30 26.27 -5.23 3.54
N GLY A 31 25.16 -5.91 3.85
CA GLY A 31 25.12 -7.37 4.02
C GLY A 31 24.15 -7.78 5.11
N GLU A 32 24.25 -9.04 5.52
CA GLU A 32 23.44 -9.63 6.59
C GLU A 32 24.21 -9.60 7.92
N GLU A 33 23.51 -9.34 9.01
CA GLU A 33 24.05 -9.47 10.37
C GLU A 33 22.95 -9.81 11.39
N ASP A 34 23.36 -10.45 12.49
CA ASP A 34 22.47 -10.73 13.59
C ASP A 34 22.28 -9.50 14.50
N VAL A 35 21.03 -9.21 14.85
CA VAL A 35 20.67 -8.04 15.66
C VAL A 35 19.79 -8.47 16.83
N ASP A 36 20.16 -8.01 18.02
CA ASP A 36 19.36 -8.16 19.24
C ASP A 36 18.55 -6.88 19.52
N VAL A 37 17.23 -7.03 19.62
CA VAL A 37 16.28 -5.95 19.98
C VAL A 37 15.30 -6.47 21.03
N PRO A 38 14.53 -5.60 21.71
CA PRO A 38 13.60 -6.06 22.75
C PRO A 38 12.56 -7.08 22.26
N ALA A 39 12.19 -7.05 20.97
CA ALA A 39 11.30 -8.05 20.36
C ALA A 39 11.95 -9.43 20.13
N GLY A 40 13.27 -9.58 20.30
CA GLY A 40 14.02 -10.80 20.09
C GLY A 40 15.25 -10.64 19.18
N LYS A 41 15.83 -11.78 18.79
CA LYS A 41 16.97 -11.87 17.87
C LYS A 41 16.51 -12.03 16.43
N PHE A 42 17.14 -11.30 15.52
CA PHE A 42 16.81 -11.33 14.09
C PHE A 42 18.08 -11.41 13.23
N HIS A 43 18.01 -12.19 12.15
CA HIS A 43 18.99 -12.12 11.06
C HIS A 43 18.52 -11.09 10.04
N ALA A 44 19.23 -9.96 9.91
CA ALA A 44 18.75 -8.79 9.21
C ALA A 44 19.74 -8.28 8.16
N TRP A 45 19.21 -7.75 7.06
CA TRP A 45 19.97 -7.01 6.07
C TRP A 45 20.20 -5.59 6.55
N ARG A 46 21.47 -5.16 6.64
CA ARG A 46 21.81 -3.77 6.93
C ARG A 46 21.87 -2.95 5.65
N ILE A 47 21.03 -1.92 5.61
CA ILE A 47 20.96 -0.95 4.53
C ILE A 47 21.47 0.38 5.08
N HIS A 48 22.59 0.83 4.56
CA HIS A 48 23.15 2.14 4.85
C HIS A 48 22.58 3.19 3.90
N CYS A 49 22.34 4.38 4.41
CA CYS A 49 21.90 5.52 3.64
C CYS A 49 22.70 6.74 4.07
N GLU A 50 23.39 7.38 3.13
CA GLU A 50 23.90 8.72 3.28
C GLU A 50 22.86 9.70 2.76
N GLN A 51 22.50 10.69 3.58
CA GLN A 51 21.59 11.76 3.18
C GLN A 51 22.39 13.04 3.01
N ALA A 52 22.23 13.69 1.86
CA ALA A 52 22.80 15.00 1.59
C ALA A 52 21.78 16.11 1.87
N LEU A 53 20.51 15.90 1.49
CA LEU A 53 19.41 16.87 1.65
C LEU A 53 18.18 16.22 2.30
N PRO A 54 17.39 16.96 3.10
CA PRO A 54 17.55 18.39 3.44
C PRO A 54 18.59 18.65 4.54
N THR A 55 18.90 17.64 5.35
CA THR A 55 19.93 17.72 6.38
C THR A 55 20.91 16.58 6.19
N SER A 56 22.20 16.91 6.21
CA SER A 56 23.24 15.89 6.05
C SER A 56 23.20 14.91 7.22
N GLY A 57 23.37 13.63 6.92
CA GLY A 57 23.34 12.60 7.95
C GLY A 57 23.45 11.20 7.38
N THR A 58 23.36 10.21 8.26
CA THR A 58 23.28 8.80 7.90
C THR A 58 22.06 8.16 8.52
N ILE A 59 21.52 7.16 7.82
CA ILE A 59 20.42 6.33 8.30
C ILE A 59 20.79 4.87 8.02
N ASP A 60 21.02 4.09 9.07
CA ASP A 60 21.20 2.65 8.98
C ASP A 60 19.88 1.96 9.32
N ARG A 61 19.45 1.04 8.46
CA ARG A 61 18.21 0.28 8.63
C ARG A 61 18.50 -1.21 8.61
N TRP A 62 18.02 -1.93 9.61
CA TRP A 62 18.08 -3.38 9.67
C TRP A 62 16.74 -3.95 9.25
N PHE A 63 16.71 -4.57 8.09
CA PHE A 63 15.50 -5.08 7.44
C PHE A 63 15.47 -6.61 7.45
N VAL A 64 14.32 -7.16 7.82
CA VAL A 64 14.06 -8.61 7.80
C VAL A 64 12.86 -8.86 6.89
N PRO A 65 13.00 -9.66 5.81
CA PRO A 65 11.87 -10.04 4.96
C PRO A 65 10.69 -10.60 5.80
N GLY A 66 9.47 -10.13 5.52
CA GLY A 66 8.26 -10.53 6.25
C GLY A 66 8.05 -9.86 7.61
N THR A 67 9.09 -9.29 8.23
CA THR A 67 8.99 -8.56 9.52
C THR A 67 9.07 -7.04 9.33
N GLY A 68 9.88 -6.57 8.37
CA GLY A 68 10.14 -5.15 8.13
C GLY A 68 11.41 -4.65 8.82
N PHE A 69 11.45 -3.37 9.18
CA PHE A 69 12.60 -2.79 9.90
C PHE A 69 12.55 -3.14 11.38
N VAL A 70 13.54 -3.92 11.84
CA VAL A 70 13.65 -4.32 13.26
C VAL A 70 14.47 -3.32 14.08
N LYS A 71 15.32 -2.54 13.42
CA LYS A 71 16.13 -1.48 14.01
C LYS A 71 16.39 -0.38 12.98
N VAL A 72 16.43 0.86 13.44
CA VAL A 72 16.85 2.03 12.65
C VAL A 72 17.76 2.90 13.51
N GLU A 73 18.92 3.27 12.99
CA GLU A 73 19.78 4.29 13.58
C GLU A 73 19.87 5.49 12.65
N THR A 74 19.63 6.67 13.18
CA THR A 74 19.75 7.92 12.42
C THR A 74 20.77 8.80 13.10
N ALA A 75 21.73 9.32 12.34
CA ALA A 75 22.72 10.28 12.80
C ALA A 75 22.62 11.54 11.92
N VAL A 76 22.25 12.66 12.52
CA VAL A 76 22.11 13.94 11.83
C VAL A 76 23.35 14.79 12.09
N LYS A 77 23.91 15.38 11.03
CA LYS A 77 25.04 16.29 11.09
C LYS A 77 24.57 17.74 11.05
N GLY A 78 25.27 18.61 11.76
CA GLY A 78 25.04 20.05 11.76
C GLY A 78 25.77 20.76 10.65
N ALA A 79 25.56 22.07 10.55
CA ALA A 79 26.20 22.91 9.53
C ALA A 79 27.74 22.86 9.57
N SER A 80 28.33 22.62 10.75
CA SER A 80 29.76 22.42 10.97
C SER A 80 30.26 21.01 10.59
N GLY A 81 29.39 20.10 10.16
CA GLY A 81 29.69 18.69 9.92
C GLY A 81 29.77 17.82 11.19
N SER A 82 29.66 18.42 12.38
CA SER A 82 29.64 17.67 13.65
C SER A 82 28.31 16.91 13.83
N LEU A 83 28.36 15.78 14.54
CA LEU A 83 27.15 15.04 14.93
C LEU A 83 26.29 15.92 15.84
N LEU A 84 25.08 16.26 15.39
CA LEU A 84 24.11 17.00 16.19
C LEU A 84 23.25 16.07 17.04
N GLN A 85 22.78 14.99 16.43
CA GLN A 85 21.81 14.11 17.06
C GLN A 85 21.98 12.70 16.54
N LYS A 86 21.95 11.73 17.45
CA LYS A 86 21.84 10.31 17.12
C LYS A 86 20.59 9.74 17.78
N THR A 87 19.76 9.05 17.02
CA THR A 87 18.59 8.34 17.53
C THR A 87 18.64 6.87 17.14
N SER A 88 18.08 6.02 17.99
CA SER A 88 17.95 4.58 17.74
C SER A 88 16.51 4.16 18.01
N LEU A 89 15.87 3.59 17.00
CA LEU A 89 14.58 2.94 17.10
C LEU A 89 14.79 1.43 17.04
N LYS A 90 14.18 0.71 17.96
CA LYS A 90 14.26 -0.76 18.05
C LYS A 90 12.87 -1.33 18.17
N LEU A 91 12.61 -2.42 17.46
CA LEU A 91 11.34 -3.14 17.54
C LEU A 91 11.14 -3.66 18.97
N GLN A 92 10.06 -3.21 19.59
CA GLN A 92 9.77 -3.50 21.00
C GLN A 92 9.04 -4.83 21.18
N GLN A 93 8.14 -5.16 20.27
CA GLN A 93 7.35 -6.39 20.29
C GLN A 93 7.26 -6.95 18.86
N PRO A 94 7.11 -8.28 18.69
CA PRO A 94 6.90 -8.88 17.38
C PRO A 94 5.70 -8.25 16.66
N PRO A 95 5.76 -8.08 15.32
CA PRO A 95 4.65 -7.53 14.57
C PRO A 95 3.41 -8.42 14.72
N LYS A 96 2.29 -7.81 15.09
CA LYS A 96 1.00 -8.51 15.21
C LYS A 96 0.35 -8.54 13.84
N ILE A 97 0.15 -9.74 13.30
CA ILE A 97 -0.67 -9.92 12.09
C ILE A 97 -2.13 -9.76 12.52
N THR A 98 -2.66 -8.54 12.45
CA THR A 98 -4.11 -8.34 12.49
C THR A 98 -4.69 -8.87 11.19
N ALA A 99 -5.80 -9.62 11.28
CA ALA A 99 -6.51 -10.08 10.10
C ALA A 99 -6.70 -8.93 9.11
N PRO A 100 -6.52 -9.16 7.80
CA PRO A 100 -6.70 -8.12 6.81
C PRO A 100 -8.08 -7.49 7.01
N PRO A 101 -8.22 -6.15 6.90
CA PRO A 101 -9.52 -5.52 6.99
C PRO A 101 -10.45 -6.26 6.01
N LYS A 102 -11.61 -6.73 6.51
CA LYS A 102 -12.61 -7.39 5.65
C LYS A 102 -12.77 -6.51 4.43
N LYS A 103 -12.30 -7.02 3.29
CA LYS A 103 -12.43 -6.37 1.99
C LYS A 103 -13.93 -6.12 1.88
N ASN A 104 -14.37 -4.86 1.94
CA ASN A 104 -15.75 -4.54 1.58
C ASN A 104 -15.93 -5.19 0.21
N PRO A 105 -16.89 -6.11 0.02
CA PRO A 105 -17.12 -6.64 -1.30
C PRO A 105 -17.34 -5.42 -2.19
N ALA A 106 -16.44 -5.22 -3.15
CA ALA A 106 -16.63 -4.19 -4.16
C ALA A 106 -18.04 -4.43 -4.69
N ALA A 107 -18.91 -3.41 -4.57
CA ALA A 107 -20.24 -3.48 -5.15
C ALA A 107 -20.02 -3.93 -6.59
N GLN A 108 -20.39 -5.17 -6.89
CA GLN A 108 -20.41 -5.65 -8.26
C GLN A 108 -21.37 -4.70 -8.94
N SER A 109 -20.86 -3.79 -9.77
CA SER A 109 -21.73 -2.98 -10.60
C SER A 109 -22.43 -3.96 -11.51
N GLU A 110 -23.70 -4.23 -11.22
CA GLU A 110 -24.55 -5.07 -12.06
C GLU A 110 -24.65 -4.36 -13.41
N LYS A 111 -23.76 -4.75 -14.34
CA LYS A 111 -23.72 -4.22 -15.72
C LYS A 111 -25.03 -4.49 -16.46
N PHE A 112 -25.84 -5.39 -15.92
CA PHE A 112 -27.13 -5.77 -16.45
C PHE A 112 -28.07 -6.17 -15.32
N SER A 113 -29.31 -5.69 -15.37
CA SER A 113 -30.37 -6.08 -14.44
C SER A 113 -31.68 -6.29 -15.21
N ALA A 114 -32.46 -7.28 -14.78
CA ALA A 114 -33.75 -7.62 -15.35
C ALA A 114 -34.82 -7.58 -14.26
N GLY A 115 -35.99 -7.05 -14.58
CA GLY A 115 -37.07 -6.92 -13.61
C GLY A 115 -38.39 -6.53 -14.25
N VAL A 116 -39.44 -6.53 -13.44
CA VAL A 116 -40.79 -6.17 -13.86
C VAL A 116 -41.22 -4.84 -13.26
N SER A 117 -42.07 -4.10 -13.95
CA SER A 117 -42.59 -2.80 -13.49
C SER A 117 -44.06 -2.61 -13.84
N SER A 118 -44.74 -1.75 -13.08
CA SER A 118 -46.13 -1.35 -13.34
C SER A 118 -46.24 -0.25 -14.40
N GLU A 119 -45.11 0.29 -14.86
CA GLU A 119 -45.04 1.39 -15.83
C GLU A 119 -43.98 1.11 -16.90
N PRO A 120 -44.15 1.61 -18.14
CA PRO A 120 -43.19 1.40 -19.22
C PRO A 120 -41.76 1.88 -18.90
N LYS A 121 -41.63 2.96 -18.11
CA LYS A 121 -40.34 3.54 -17.70
C LYS A 121 -40.10 3.57 -16.18
N GLY A 122 -40.87 2.80 -15.39
CA GLY A 122 -40.78 2.80 -13.92
C GLY A 122 -39.63 1.96 -13.33
N GLU A 123 -39.40 2.07 -12.02
CA GLU A 123 -38.46 1.22 -11.28
C GLU A 123 -38.92 -0.24 -11.20
N PHE A 124 -37.98 -1.16 -10.95
CA PHE A 124 -38.29 -2.57 -10.74
C PHE A 124 -39.08 -2.77 -9.46
N LYS A 125 -40.11 -3.61 -9.54
CA LYS A 125 -41.00 -3.92 -8.42
C LYS A 125 -41.15 -5.43 -8.32
N THR A 126 -41.22 -5.93 -7.10
CA THR A 126 -41.54 -7.34 -6.80
C THR A 126 -43.00 -7.52 -6.38
N GLU A 127 -43.74 -6.42 -6.22
CA GLU A 127 -45.12 -6.40 -5.75
C GLU A 127 -46.02 -5.61 -6.70
N PHE A 128 -47.20 -6.16 -6.98
CA PHE A 128 -48.18 -5.60 -7.91
C PHE A 128 -49.55 -5.60 -7.26
N LYS A 129 -50.34 -4.54 -7.51
CA LYS A 129 -51.75 -4.51 -7.10
C LYS A 129 -52.52 -5.56 -7.89
N ALA A 130 -53.48 -6.22 -7.24
CA ALA A 130 -54.33 -7.23 -7.89
C ALA A 130 -55.09 -6.70 -9.13
N HIS A 131 -55.28 -5.38 -9.22
CA HIS A 131 -55.97 -4.70 -10.32
C HIS A 131 -54.99 -4.00 -11.28
N ALA A 132 -53.71 -4.38 -11.31
CA ALA A 132 -52.75 -3.79 -12.23
C ALA A 132 -53.16 -4.11 -13.68
N HIS A 133 -53.40 -3.07 -14.48
CA HIS A 133 -53.83 -3.23 -15.87
C HIS A 133 -52.71 -3.73 -16.80
N ALA A 134 -51.44 -3.56 -16.42
CA ALA A 134 -50.29 -4.07 -17.17
C ALA A 134 -49.07 -4.32 -16.27
N ILE A 135 -48.26 -5.32 -16.63
CA ILE A 135 -46.95 -5.61 -16.04
C ILE A 135 -45.93 -5.65 -17.19
N TYR A 136 -44.87 -4.87 -17.07
CA TYR A 136 -43.84 -4.73 -18.10
C TYR A 136 -42.57 -5.46 -17.67
N ALA A 137 -42.10 -6.43 -18.47
CA ALA A 137 -40.77 -7.02 -18.32
C ALA A 137 -39.71 -6.10 -18.94
N ARG A 138 -38.60 -5.91 -18.24
CA ARG A 138 -37.57 -4.95 -18.63
C ARG A 138 -36.17 -5.46 -18.32
N TRP A 139 -35.25 -5.06 -19.19
CA TRP A 139 -33.81 -5.25 -19.04
C TRP A 139 -33.12 -3.88 -19.06
N ARG A 140 -32.19 -3.66 -18.14
CA ARG A 140 -31.40 -2.44 -17.99
C ARG A 140 -29.93 -2.82 -18.07
N GLY A 141 -29.21 -2.25 -19.04
CA GLY A 141 -27.76 -2.39 -19.15
C GLY A 141 -27.06 -1.09 -18.76
N GLN A 142 -25.99 -1.18 -17.98
CA GLN A 142 -25.10 -0.04 -17.70
C GLN A 142 -23.70 -0.35 -18.24
N GLY A 143 -23.21 0.51 -19.14
CA GLY A 143 -21.90 0.34 -19.77
C GLY A 143 -21.82 -0.87 -20.70
N LEU A 144 -22.94 -1.27 -21.32
CA LEU A 144 -22.94 -2.28 -22.37
C LEU A 144 -22.27 -1.73 -23.65
N ARG A 145 -21.66 -2.63 -24.43
CA ARG A 145 -21.09 -2.28 -25.73
C ARG A 145 -22.21 -1.90 -26.70
N GLU A 146 -21.90 -0.99 -27.62
CA GLU A 146 -22.75 -0.69 -28.77
C GLU A 146 -23.00 -2.00 -29.52
N HIS A 147 -24.27 -2.40 -29.69
CA HIS A 147 -24.72 -3.71 -30.21
C HIS A 147 -24.66 -4.93 -29.28
N ALA A 148 -24.68 -4.74 -27.96
CA ALA A 148 -24.86 -5.88 -27.05
C ALA A 148 -26.22 -6.59 -27.30
N GLU A 149 -26.16 -7.87 -27.69
CA GLU A 149 -27.33 -8.73 -27.83
C GLU A 149 -27.76 -9.28 -26.47
N ILE A 150 -29.05 -9.19 -26.16
CA ILE A 150 -29.65 -9.86 -25.01
C ILE A 150 -30.24 -11.18 -25.51
N ARG A 151 -29.75 -12.30 -24.97
CA ARG A 151 -30.35 -13.63 -25.20
C ARG A 151 -31.21 -13.98 -24.00
N ALA A 152 -32.45 -14.38 -24.26
CA ALA A 152 -33.42 -14.83 -23.25
C ALA A 152 -33.66 -16.34 -23.39
#